data_AF-A0AAU6CZ16-F1
#
_entry.id   AF-A0AAU6CZ16-F1
#
_cell.length_a   1.000
_cell.length_b   1.000
_cell.length_c   1.000
_cell.angle_alpha   90.00
_cell.angle_beta   90.00
_cell.angle_gamma   90.00
#
_symmetry.space_group_name_H-M   'P 1'
#
loop_
_entity.id
_entity.type
_entity.pdbx_description
1 polymer ?
#
loop_
_entity_poly.entity_id
_entity_poly.type
_entity_poly.pdbx_seq_one_letter_code
_entity_poly.pdbx_strand_id
1 'polypeptide(L)'
;MADIVIDYELLNQLGRETDTLKHKISDARTGDHNFSRDEVGADASFAIEMYYSAWSGAFKHAWDLLESLSGTYTSVAQQWFDQDAGYAATGNEQAAGFTHSMWEMKKSAYENWEKLSHTYVTVHGFDDNGNPYEKQVPLADPDKPPEAPGTEPTGYSYTAADGSRHDTTSVYDASGNLTSNDTVVTDGSGGMQYHEHTTFGDNGSYASTVEHPDGSKTVETVTGNPDGTGTKTDVSTGADGKTTTTTYTGTGVNGPNPTWTDTTPHHDNPDHGGGGGGGGGGGGGSHRDY
;
A
#
# COMPACT_ATOMS: atom_id res chain seq x y z
N MET A 1 11.60 -26.10 -6.15
CA MET A 1 12.14 -24.74 -5.94
C MET A 1 12.31 -24.59 -4.44
N ALA A 2 13.47 -24.12 -3.98
CA ALA A 2 13.60 -23.76 -2.56
C ALA A 2 12.75 -22.51 -2.35
N ASP A 3 11.73 -22.64 -1.52
CA ASP A 3 10.88 -21.54 -1.12
C ASP A 3 11.71 -20.67 -0.17
N ILE A 4 12.19 -19.53 -0.64
CA ILE A 4 12.93 -18.58 0.20
C ILE A 4 11.85 -17.81 0.95
N VAL A 5 11.48 -18.31 2.13
CA VAL A 5 10.65 -17.55 3.07
C VAL A 5 11.57 -16.51 3.72
N ILE A 6 11.45 -15.26 3.30
CA ILE A 6 12.15 -14.14 3.94
C ILE A 6 11.23 -13.64 5.05
N ASP A 7 11.59 -13.95 6.29
CA ASP A 7 10.93 -13.42 7.47
C ASP A 7 11.37 -11.96 7.68
N TYR A 8 10.65 -11.03 7.05
CA TYR A 8 10.94 -9.60 7.13
C TYR A 8 10.72 -9.05 8.54
N GLU A 9 9.86 -9.67 9.36
CA GLU A 9 9.68 -9.27 10.77
C GLU A 9 10.95 -9.58 11.56
N LEU A 10 11.52 -10.78 11.38
CA LEU A 10 12.80 -11.14 11.97
C LEU A 10 13.93 -10.23 11.49
N LEU A 11 13.99 -9.91 10.20
CA LEU A 11 15.00 -8.98 9.67
C LEU A 11 14.86 -7.58 10.28
N ASN A 12 13.63 -7.07 10.40
CA ASN A 12 13.38 -5.78 11.03
C ASN A 12 13.78 -5.80 12.52
N GLN A 13 13.45 -6.88 13.23
CA GLN A 13 13.87 -7.09 14.63
C GLN A 13 15.40 -7.13 14.76
N LEU A 14 16.09 -7.89 13.91
CA LEU A 14 17.55 -7.96 13.89
C LEU A 14 18.18 -6.59 13.62
N GLY A 15 17.59 -5.79 12.72
CA GLY A 15 17.99 -4.41 12.50
C GLY A 15 17.90 -3.57 13.78
N ARG A 16 16.77 -3.60 14.47
CA ARG A 16 16.52 -2.89 15.75
C ARG A 16 17.46 -3.35 16.87
N GLU A 17 17.70 -4.65 16.99
CA GLU A 17 18.61 -5.21 17.99
C GLU A 17 20.06 -4.80 17.72
N THR A 18 20.47 -4.79 16.44
CA THR A 18 21.80 -4.33 16.01
C THR A 18 21.98 -2.85 16.30
N ASP A 19 20.97 -2.02 16.05
CA ASP A 19 20.97 -0.60 16.38
C ASP A 19 21.04 -0.35 17.89
N THR A 20 20.31 -1.15 18.68
CA THR A 20 20.40 -1.13 20.15
C THR A 20 21.82 -1.48 20.63
N LEU A 21 22.46 -2.49 20.02
CA LEU A 21 23.84 -2.86 20.32
C LEU A 21 24.82 -1.74 19.96
N LYS A 22 24.61 -1.08 18.81
CA LYS A 22 25.38 0.10 18.37
C LYS A 22 25.34 1.21 19.44
N HIS A 23 24.16 1.51 19.98
CA HIS A 23 24.02 2.51 21.05
C HIS A 23 24.74 2.11 22.34
N LYS A 24 24.63 0.85 22.78
CA LYS A 24 25.37 0.35 23.96
C LYS A 24 26.89 0.45 23.80
N ILE A 25 27.40 0.22 22.59
CA ILE A 25 28.83 0.33 22.28
C ILE A 25 29.27 1.80 22.23
N SER A 26 28.41 2.71 21.76
CA SER A 26 28.66 4.16 21.77
C SER A 26 28.82 4.68 23.20
N ASP A 27 27.96 4.27 24.12
CA ASP A 27 28.02 4.70 25.52
C ASP A 27 29.34 4.30 26.18
N ALA A 28 29.85 3.10 25.85
CA ALA A 28 31.16 2.65 26.34
C ALA A 28 32.30 3.54 25.80
N ARG A 29 32.22 4.01 24.55
CA ARG A 29 33.22 4.85 23.88
C ARG A 29 33.29 6.29 24.39
N THR A 30 32.20 6.83 24.95
CA THR A 30 32.14 8.24 25.38
C THR A 30 32.54 8.48 26.84
N GLY A 31 33.07 7.46 27.53
CA GLY A 31 33.62 7.64 28.88
C GLY A 31 34.71 8.71 28.92
N ASP A 32 34.88 9.37 30.06
CA ASP A 32 36.01 10.29 30.26
C ASP A 32 37.27 9.46 30.59
N HIS A 33 38.29 9.60 29.75
CA HIS A 33 39.54 8.82 29.85
C HIS A 33 40.78 9.71 29.78
N ASN A 34 40.61 11.00 30.06
CA ASN A 34 41.69 11.96 29.98
C ASN A 34 42.47 12.02 31.30
N PHE A 35 43.45 11.14 31.47
CA PHE A 35 44.32 11.12 32.64
C PHE A 35 45.50 12.08 32.45
N SER A 36 45.61 13.08 33.32
CA SER A 36 46.65 14.09 33.25
C SER A 36 48.02 13.52 33.65
N ARG A 37 49.08 14.18 33.17
CA ARG A 37 50.47 13.86 33.57
C ARG A 37 50.68 13.91 35.08
N ASP A 38 49.94 14.77 35.77
CA ASP A 38 50.03 14.94 37.21
C ASP A 38 49.37 13.78 37.98
N GLU A 39 48.46 13.04 37.34
CA GLU A 39 47.74 11.92 37.96
C GLU A 39 48.46 10.58 37.79
N VAL A 40 49.09 10.35 36.62
CA VAL A 40 49.65 9.04 36.27
C VAL A 40 51.13 9.07 35.88
N GLY A 41 51.73 10.25 35.73
CA GLY A 41 53.09 10.42 35.22
C GLY A 41 53.15 10.47 33.69
N ALA A 42 54.20 11.09 33.14
CA ALA A 42 54.30 11.42 31.71
C ALA A 42 54.32 10.22 30.76
N ASP A 43 55.07 9.16 31.10
CA ASP A 43 55.16 7.96 30.27
C ASP A 43 53.85 7.16 30.29
N ALA A 44 53.21 7.07 31.46
CA ALA A 44 51.93 6.39 31.60
C ALA A 44 50.79 7.17 30.91
N SER A 45 50.76 8.51 31.03
CA SER A 45 49.75 9.33 30.33
C SER A 45 49.83 9.14 28.82
N PHE A 46 51.05 9.09 28.25
CA PHE A 46 51.23 8.88 26.82
C PHE A 46 50.82 7.46 26.38
N ALA A 47 51.17 6.44 27.16
CA ALA A 47 50.75 5.06 26.89
C ALA A 47 49.23 4.89 26.97
N ILE A 48 48.59 5.54 27.94
CA ILE A 48 47.13 5.54 28.11
C ILE A 48 46.45 6.27 26.94
N GLU A 49 46.98 7.41 26.52
CA GLU A 49 46.46 8.16 25.37
C GLU A 49 46.54 7.35 24.07
N MET A 50 47.69 6.69 23.80
CA MET A 50 47.84 5.82 22.63
C MET A 50 46.90 4.60 22.68
N TYR A 51 46.81 3.94 23.84
CA TYR A 51 45.87 2.84 24.03
C TYR A 51 44.43 3.29 23.76
N TYR A 52 44.02 4.43 24.31
CA TYR A 52 42.67 4.96 24.15
C TYR A 52 42.38 5.41 22.71
N SER A 53 43.36 5.97 22.01
CA SER A 53 43.24 6.31 20.59
C SER A 53 43.04 5.07 19.72
N ALA A 54 43.86 4.02 19.89
CA ALA A 54 43.72 2.76 19.15
C ALA A 54 42.38 2.06 19.48
N TRP A 55 42.01 2.06 20.75
CA TRP A 55 40.75 1.51 21.25
C TRP A 55 39.54 2.24 20.68
N SER A 56 39.49 3.58 20.76
CA SER A 56 38.38 4.39 20.24
C SER A 56 38.23 4.29 18.72
N GLY A 57 39.33 4.11 17.97
CA GLY A 57 39.32 3.85 16.54
C GLY A 57 38.68 2.49 16.18
N ALA A 58 39.06 1.42 16.88
CA ALA A 58 38.47 0.09 16.68
C ALA A 58 36.98 0.08 17.03
N PHE A 59 36.58 0.77 18.11
CA PHE A 59 35.18 0.93 18.49
C PHE A 59 34.38 1.75 17.46
N LYS A 60 34.97 2.81 16.90
CA LYS A 60 34.34 3.55 15.80
C LYS A 60 34.10 2.65 14.59
N HIS A 61 35.08 1.84 14.20
CA HIS A 61 34.91 0.92 13.07
C HIS A 61 33.83 -0.13 13.33
N ALA A 62 33.79 -0.72 14.53
CA ALA A 62 32.72 -1.64 14.92
C ALA A 62 31.34 -0.97 14.91
N TRP A 63 31.27 0.29 15.36
CA TRP A 63 30.05 1.11 15.32
C TRP A 63 29.58 1.36 13.88
N ASP A 64 30.48 1.77 12.99
CA ASP A 64 30.18 2.04 11.57
C ASP A 64 29.68 0.75 10.87
N LEU A 65 30.26 -0.42 11.19
CA LEU A 65 29.81 -1.72 10.68
C LEU A 65 28.43 -2.12 11.20
N LEU A 66 28.15 -1.91 12.49
CA LEU A 66 26.84 -2.21 13.08
C LEU A 66 25.75 -1.31 12.48
N GLU A 67 26.05 -0.03 12.23
CA GLU A 67 25.14 0.89 11.55
C GLU A 67 24.83 0.44 10.12
N SER A 68 25.86 0.07 9.35
CA SER A 68 25.67 -0.45 8.00
C SER A 68 24.84 -1.75 8.01
N LEU A 69 25.09 -2.63 8.98
CA LEU A 69 24.40 -3.91 9.09
C LEU A 69 22.92 -3.72 9.50
N SER A 70 22.65 -2.89 10.51
CA SER A 70 21.28 -2.57 10.93
C SER A 70 20.50 -1.92 9.79
N GLY A 71 21.10 -0.95 9.10
CA GLY A 71 20.48 -0.29 7.96
C GLY A 71 20.16 -1.26 6.82
N THR A 72 21.05 -2.22 6.54
CA THR A 72 20.80 -3.24 5.50
C THR A 72 19.63 -4.14 5.88
N TYR A 73 19.58 -4.65 7.12
CA TYR A 73 18.49 -5.52 7.56
C TYR A 73 17.14 -4.81 7.53
N THR A 74 17.07 -3.59 8.06
CA THR A 74 15.84 -2.79 8.06
C THR A 74 15.41 -2.44 6.64
N SER A 75 16.32 -2.02 5.77
CA SER A 75 15.97 -1.67 4.38
C SER A 75 15.44 -2.87 3.59
N VAL A 76 16.08 -4.04 3.72
CA VAL A 76 15.61 -5.26 3.06
C VAL A 76 14.25 -5.69 3.62
N ALA A 77 14.06 -5.65 4.94
CA ALA A 77 12.78 -5.97 5.57
C ALA A 77 11.65 -5.08 5.05
N GLN A 78 11.87 -3.76 5.01
CA GLN A 78 10.90 -2.78 4.55
C GLN A 78 10.53 -2.99 3.09
N GLN A 79 11.51 -3.27 2.20
CA GLN A 79 11.22 -3.52 0.78
C GLN A 79 10.39 -4.78 0.55
N TRP A 80 10.70 -5.87 1.26
CA TRP A 80 9.91 -7.11 1.15
C TRP A 80 8.51 -6.95 1.71
N PHE A 81 8.38 -6.29 2.87
CA PHE A 81 7.08 -5.97 3.44
C PHE A 81 6.28 -5.07 2.50
N ASP A 82 6.89 -4.04 1.91
CA ASP A 82 6.21 -3.11 1.01
C ASP A 82 5.62 -3.82 -0.22
N GLN A 83 6.40 -4.73 -0.82
CA GLN A 83 5.92 -5.54 -1.94
C GLN A 83 4.76 -6.46 -1.56
N ASP A 84 4.89 -7.17 -0.42
CA ASP A 84 3.86 -8.08 0.08
C ASP A 84 2.58 -7.31 0.45
N ALA A 85 2.73 -6.20 1.16
CA ALA A 85 1.64 -5.33 1.57
C ALA A 85 0.93 -4.70 0.36
N GLY A 86 1.66 -4.33 -0.71
CA GLY A 86 1.05 -3.85 -1.94
C GLY A 86 0.15 -4.91 -2.61
N TYR A 87 0.58 -6.18 -2.66
CA TYR A 87 -0.28 -7.26 -3.17
C TYR A 87 -1.49 -7.51 -2.27
N ALA A 88 -1.28 -7.48 -0.95
CA ALA A 88 -2.36 -7.64 0.01
C ALA A 88 -3.38 -6.50 -0.09
N ALA A 89 -2.92 -5.26 -0.30
CA ALA A 89 -3.76 -4.09 -0.48
C ALA A 89 -4.70 -4.28 -1.69
N THR A 90 -4.16 -4.67 -2.85
CA THR A 90 -4.98 -5.00 -4.03
C THR A 90 -6.00 -6.11 -3.73
N GLY A 91 -5.59 -7.16 -3.01
CA GLY A 91 -6.50 -8.24 -2.61
C GLY A 91 -7.64 -7.77 -1.71
N ASN A 92 -7.36 -6.86 -0.77
CA ASN A 92 -8.37 -6.30 0.14
C ASN A 92 -9.35 -5.40 -0.61
N GLU A 93 -8.89 -4.60 -1.57
CA GLU A 93 -9.74 -3.76 -2.41
C GLU A 93 -10.70 -4.61 -3.24
N GLN A 94 -10.22 -5.71 -3.82
CA GLN A 94 -11.09 -6.66 -4.52
C GLN A 94 -12.12 -7.27 -3.57
N ALA A 95 -11.71 -7.68 -2.36
CA ALA A 95 -12.62 -8.23 -1.35
C ALA A 95 -13.69 -7.22 -0.91
N ALA A 96 -13.31 -5.95 -0.74
CA ALA A 96 -14.25 -4.86 -0.48
C ALA A 96 -15.25 -4.70 -1.64
N GLY A 97 -14.76 -4.69 -2.88
CA GLY A 97 -15.58 -4.61 -4.10
C GLY A 97 -16.56 -5.79 -4.24
N PHE A 98 -16.14 -7.02 -3.93
CA PHE A 98 -17.04 -8.18 -3.91
C PHE A 98 -18.12 -8.05 -2.83
N THR A 99 -17.77 -7.57 -1.65
CA THR A 99 -18.71 -7.37 -0.54
C THR A 99 -19.77 -6.33 -0.91
N HIS A 100 -19.36 -5.23 -1.54
CA HIS A 100 -20.26 -4.20 -2.06
C HIS A 100 -21.16 -4.74 -3.18
N SER A 101 -20.60 -5.44 -4.17
CA SER A 101 -21.38 -6.05 -5.26
C SER A 101 -22.44 -7.02 -4.75
N MET A 102 -22.13 -7.83 -3.73
CA MET A 102 -23.10 -8.72 -3.10
C MET A 102 -24.23 -7.94 -2.42
N TRP A 103 -23.91 -6.82 -1.77
CA TRP A 103 -24.92 -5.94 -1.19
C TRP A 103 -25.81 -5.31 -2.26
N GLU A 104 -25.25 -4.82 -3.37
CA GLU A 104 -26.02 -4.27 -4.49
C GLU A 104 -26.99 -5.31 -5.08
N MET A 105 -26.53 -6.55 -5.24
CA MET A 105 -27.40 -7.65 -5.67
C MET A 105 -28.57 -7.88 -4.71
N LYS A 106 -28.32 -7.91 -3.40
CA LYS A 106 -29.38 -8.05 -2.39
C LYS A 106 -30.34 -6.87 -2.41
N LYS A 107 -29.81 -5.65 -2.54
CA LYS A 107 -30.59 -4.41 -2.61
C LYS A 107 -31.51 -4.42 -3.82
N SER A 108 -30.97 -4.72 -4.99
CA SER A 108 -31.76 -4.84 -6.23
C SER A 108 -32.83 -5.92 -6.13
N ALA A 109 -32.53 -7.07 -5.55
CA ALA A 109 -33.52 -8.13 -5.32
C ALA A 109 -34.66 -7.67 -4.40
N TYR A 110 -34.33 -6.97 -3.32
CA TYR A 110 -35.29 -6.43 -2.37
C TYR A 110 -36.17 -5.33 -2.98
N GLU A 111 -35.57 -4.34 -3.66
CA GLU A 111 -36.29 -3.26 -4.34
C GLU A 111 -37.22 -3.79 -5.44
N ASN A 112 -36.76 -4.79 -6.21
CA ASN A 112 -37.60 -5.45 -7.21
C ASN A 112 -38.75 -6.22 -6.57
N TRP A 113 -38.52 -6.95 -5.47
CA TRP A 113 -39.58 -7.61 -4.73
C TRP A 113 -40.61 -6.59 -4.24
N GLU A 114 -40.18 -5.49 -3.60
CA GLU A 114 -41.08 -4.46 -3.08
C GLU A 114 -41.96 -3.86 -4.18
N LYS A 115 -41.35 -3.54 -5.33
CA LYS A 115 -42.09 -3.07 -6.51
C LYS A 115 -43.12 -4.10 -6.99
N LEU A 116 -42.72 -5.37 -7.08
CA LEU A 116 -43.58 -6.44 -7.61
C LEU A 116 -44.67 -6.87 -6.62
N SER A 117 -44.44 -6.78 -5.31
CA SER A 117 -45.45 -7.04 -4.27
C SER A 117 -46.57 -6.00 -4.28
N HIS A 118 -46.29 -4.81 -4.83
CA HIS A 118 -47.28 -3.75 -5.03
C HIS A 118 -47.82 -3.65 -6.46
N THR A 119 -47.32 -4.49 -7.37
CA THR A 119 -47.79 -4.55 -8.77
C THR A 119 -48.72 -5.74 -8.94
N TYR A 120 -49.94 -5.50 -9.43
CA TYR A 120 -50.97 -6.52 -9.55
C TYR A 120 -51.27 -6.87 -11.00
N VAL A 121 -51.65 -8.12 -11.23
CA VAL A 121 -52.25 -8.59 -12.47
C VAL A 121 -53.67 -9.11 -12.21
N THR A 122 -54.56 -8.85 -13.17
CA THR A 122 -55.91 -9.41 -13.17
C THR A 122 -55.85 -10.82 -13.75
N VAL A 123 -56.22 -11.81 -12.95
CA VAL A 123 -56.40 -13.19 -13.40
C VAL A 123 -57.89 -13.45 -13.60
N HIS A 124 -58.25 -13.92 -14.78
CA HIS A 124 -59.61 -14.38 -15.09
C HIS A 124 -59.68 -15.90 -14.90
N GLY A 125 -60.65 -16.38 -14.13
CA GLY A 125 -60.84 -17.82 -13.84
C GLY A 125 -62.31 -18.20 -13.82
N PHE A 126 -62.60 -19.48 -13.55
CA PHE A 126 -63.96 -19.97 -13.30
C PHE A 126 -64.01 -20.60 -11.90
N ASP A 127 -65.07 -20.34 -11.15
CA ASP A 127 -65.29 -20.96 -9.84
C ASP A 127 -65.72 -22.44 -9.97
N ASP A 128 -65.87 -23.15 -8.84
CA ASP A 128 -66.28 -24.57 -8.81
C ASP A 128 -67.65 -24.83 -9.46
N ASN A 129 -68.46 -23.80 -9.66
CA ASN A 129 -69.77 -23.85 -10.32
C ASN A 129 -69.71 -23.41 -11.80
N GLY A 130 -68.53 -23.09 -12.32
CA GLY A 130 -68.32 -22.64 -13.69
C GLY A 130 -68.63 -21.16 -13.95
N ASN A 131 -68.80 -20.32 -12.92
CA ASN A 131 -68.99 -18.88 -13.12
C ASN A 131 -67.64 -18.17 -13.28
N PRO A 132 -67.50 -17.25 -14.24
CA PRO A 132 -66.28 -16.48 -14.38
C PRO A 132 -66.07 -15.55 -13.18
N TYR A 133 -64.83 -15.43 -12.72
CA TYR A 133 -64.43 -14.45 -11.72
C TYR A 133 -63.11 -13.78 -12.12
N GLU A 134 -62.86 -12.61 -11.53
CA GLU A 134 -61.61 -11.88 -11.66
C GLU A 134 -60.97 -11.72 -10.30
N LYS A 135 -59.66 -11.91 -10.22
CA LYS A 135 -58.89 -11.70 -8.99
C LYS A 135 -57.61 -10.93 -9.30
N GLN A 136 -57.35 -9.88 -8.52
CA GLN A 136 -56.05 -9.22 -8.49
C GLN A 136 -55.07 -10.08 -7.69
N VAL A 137 -53.94 -10.42 -8.30
CA VAL A 137 -52.85 -11.16 -7.66
C VAL A 137 -51.58 -10.33 -7.82
N PRO A 138 -50.82 -10.08 -6.73
CA PRO A 138 -49.55 -9.37 -6.83
C PRO A 138 -48.54 -10.22 -7.63
N LEU A 139 -47.61 -9.56 -8.31
CA LEU A 139 -46.58 -10.23 -9.12
C LEU A 139 -45.50 -10.90 -8.28
N ALA A 140 -45.32 -10.49 -7.02
CA ALA A 140 -44.51 -11.17 -6.03
C ALA A 140 -45.32 -11.44 -4.76
N ASP A 141 -44.96 -12.51 -4.04
CA ASP A 141 -45.59 -12.90 -2.77
C ASP A 141 -45.23 -11.86 -1.68
N PRO A 142 -46.20 -11.07 -1.17
CA PRO A 142 -45.94 -10.06 -0.15
C PRO A 142 -45.54 -10.67 1.20
N ASP A 143 -45.90 -11.93 1.45
CA ASP A 143 -45.66 -12.63 2.71
C ASP A 143 -44.29 -13.33 2.73
N LYS A 144 -43.56 -13.30 1.60
CA LYS A 144 -42.22 -13.92 1.46
C LYS A 144 -41.20 -12.94 0.89
N PRO A 145 -40.83 -11.88 1.64
CA PRO A 145 -39.75 -10.98 1.23
C PRO A 145 -38.41 -11.71 1.13
N PRO A 146 -37.53 -11.30 0.20
CA PRO A 146 -36.12 -11.65 0.27
C PRO A 146 -35.47 -11.03 1.51
N GLU A 147 -34.26 -11.48 1.84
CA GLU A 147 -33.48 -10.87 2.92
C GLU A 147 -33.24 -9.38 2.62
N ALA A 148 -33.47 -8.52 3.61
CA ALA A 148 -33.16 -7.10 3.49
C ALA A 148 -31.64 -6.93 3.27
N PRO A 149 -31.21 -6.00 2.39
CA PRO A 149 -29.80 -5.83 2.06
C PRO A 149 -28.94 -5.39 3.25
N GLY A 150 -29.54 -4.80 4.29
CA GLY A 150 -28.82 -4.22 5.41
C GLY A 150 -28.12 -2.91 5.03
N THR A 151 -27.17 -2.48 5.87
CA THR A 151 -26.35 -1.30 5.63
C THR A 151 -25.35 -1.54 4.50
N GLU A 152 -25.14 -0.54 3.66
CA GLU A 152 -24.10 -0.58 2.63
C GLU A 152 -22.72 -0.81 3.27
N PRO A 153 -21.97 -1.82 2.82
CA PRO A 153 -20.63 -2.07 3.35
C PRO A 153 -19.68 -0.99 2.84
N THR A 154 -19.00 -0.32 3.76
CA THR A 154 -18.02 0.74 3.46
C THR A 154 -16.59 0.30 3.72
N GLY A 155 -16.34 -0.99 3.97
CA GLY A 155 -15.00 -1.47 4.24
C GLY A 155 -14.91 -2.98 4.42
N TYR A 156 -13.67 -3.44 4.41
CA TYR A 156 -13.27 -4.83 4.59
C TYR A 156 -12.07 -4.86 5.53
N SER A 157 -12.10 -5.73 6.53
CA SER A 157 -11.00 -5.92 7.47
C SER A 157 -10.71 -7.40 7.65
N TYR A 158 -9.42 -7.73 7.67
CA TYR A 158 -8.90 -9.07 7.87
C TYR A 158 -7.68 -9.05 8.79
N THR A 159 -7.53 -10.09 9.59
CA THR A 159 -6.34 -10.32 10.42
C THR A 159 -5.82 -11.71 10.12
N ALA A 160 -4.58 -11.79 9.65
CA ALA A 160 -3.96 -13.05 9.30
C ALA A 160 -3.45 -13.79 10.54
N ALA A 161 -3.04 -15.05 10.35
CA ALA A 161 -2.60 -15.91 11.44
C ALA A 161 -1.27 -15.45 12.08
N ASP A 162 -0.45 -14.72 11.34
CA ASP A 162 0.77 -14.06 11.83
C ASP A 162 0.50 -12.78 12.62
N GLY A 163 -0.76 -12.35 12.69
CA GLY A 163 -1.18 -11.12 13.38
C GLY A 163 -1.17 -9.88 12.49
N SER A 164 -0.71 -9.97 11.24
CA SER A 164 -0.79 -8.86 10.29
C SER A 164 -2.24 -8.45 10.08
N ARG A 165 -2.47 -7.14 9.99
CA ARG A 165 -3.81 -6.56 9.86
C ARG A 165 -3.93 -5.80 8.55
N HIS A 166 -5.08 -6.01 7.94
CA HIS A 166 -5.46 -5.63 6.59
C HIS A 166 -6.79 -4.89 6.68
N ASP A 167 -6.83 -3.62 6.36
CA ASP A 167 -8.05 -2.81 6.41
C ASP A 167 -8.18 -2.02 5.11
N THR A 168 -9.36 -2.07 4.50
CA THR A 168 -9.74 -1.22 3.37
C THR A 168 -11.06 -0.54 3.70
N THR A 169 -11.13 0.77 3.45
CA THR A 169 -12.36 1.57 3.55
C THR A 169 -12.68 2.16 2.17
N SER A 170 -13.94 2.03 1.76
CA SER A 170 -14.44 2.49 0.47
C SER A 170 -15.51 3.56 0.66
N VAL A 171 -15.45 4.61 -0.14
CA VAL A 171 -16.43 5.71 -0.14
C VAL A 171 -17.13 5.75 -1.49
N TYR A 172 -18.45 5.72 -1.47
CA TYR A 172 -19.29 5.74 -2.66
C TYR A 172 -20.07 7.06 -2.76
N ASP A 173 -20.33 7.51 -3.99
CA ASP A 173 -21.23 8.63 -4.25
C ASP A 173 -22.71 8.23 -4.11
N ALA A 174 -23.62 9.20 -4.26
CA ALA A 174 -25.06 8.95 -4.20
C ALA A 174 -25.60 8.04 -5.32
N SER A 175 -24.82 7.84 -6.38
CA SER A 175 -25.15 6.94 -7.50
C SER A 175 -24.58 5.54 -7.31
N GLY A 176 -23.82 5.29 -6.23
CA GLY A 176 -23.15 4.03 -5.94
C GLY A 176 -21.78 3.87 -6.61
N ASN A 177 -21.22 4.92 -7.24
CA ASN A 177 -19.88 4.84 -7.82
C ASN A 177 -18.82 5.01 -6.74
N LEU A 178 -17.75 4.23 -6.82
CA LEU A 178 -16.60 4.35 -5.93
C LEU A 178 -15.88 5.69 -6.17
N THR A 179 -15.64 6.45 -5.10
CA THR A 179 -14.99 7.77 -5.14
C THR A 179 -13.65 7.79 -4.42
N SER A 180 -13.45 6.93 -3.43
CA SER A 180 -12.13 6.72 -2.83
C SER A 180 -12.00 5.36 -2.16
N ASN A 181 -10.77 4.86 -2.11
CA ASN A 181 -10.34 3.75 -1.27
C ASN A 181 -9.21 4.21 -0.35
N ASP A 182 -9.19 3.64 0.85
CA ASP A 182 -8.15 3.86 1.86
C ASP A 182 -7.77 2.50 2.43
N THR A 183 -6.55 2.05 2.14
CA THR A 183 -6.06 0.70 2.46
C THR A 183 -4.84 0.78 3.35
N VAL A 184 -4.88 0.10 4.49
CA VAL A 184 -3.78 0.03 5.46
C VAL A 184 -3.42 -1.43 5.69
N VAL A 185 -2.13 -1.74 5.57
CA VAL A 185 -1.57 -3.04 5.92
C VAL A 185 -0.48 -2.84 6.98
N THR A 186 -0.55 -3.63 8.05
CA THR A 186 0.40 -3.58 9.17
C THR A 186 0.93 -4.96 9.48
N ASP A 187 2.20 -5.02 9.88
CA ASP A 187 2.83 -6.27 10.33
C ASP A 187 2.27 -6.73 11.68
N GLY A 188 2.43 -8.02 12.00
CA GLY A 188 1.94 -8.58 13.26
C GLY A 188 2.75 -8.12 14.48
N SER A 189 4.03 -7.78 14.24
CA SER A 189 4.97 -7.39 15.29
C SER A 189 4.88 -5.92 15.74
N GLY A 190 4.24 -5.06 14.95
CA GLY A 190 4.17 -3.62 15.21
C GLY A 190 5.49 -2.94 14.88
N GLY A 191 5.67 -2.59 13.61
CA GLY A 191 6.89 -1.93 13.17
C GLY A 191 6.98 -1.58 11.71
N MET A 192 6.09 -2.10 10.87
CA MET A 192 6.00 -1.78 9.45
C MET A 192 4.54 -1.52 9.09
N GLN A 193 4.34 -0.48 8.28
CA GLN A 193 3.02 -0.09 7.82
C GLN A 193 3.13 0.34 6.36
N TYR A 194 2.18 -0.15 5.58
CA TYR A 194 1.88 0.29 4.24
C TYR A 194 0.53 0.99 4.28
N HIS A 195 0.42 2.11 3.59
CA HIS A 195 -0.83 2.85 3.49
C HIS A 195 -0.99 3.38 2.08
N GLU A 196 -2.10 3.02 1.44
CA GLU A 196 -2.50 3.51 0.13
C GLU A 196 -3.83 4.23 0.23
N HIS A 197 -3.89 5.43 -0.33
CA HIS A 197 -5.11 6.21 -0.47
C HIS A 197 -5.32 6.58 -1.92
N THR A 198 -6.43 6.13 -2.50
CA THR A 198 -6.80 6.43 -3.89
C THR A 198 -8.11 7.20 -3.95
N THR A 199 -8.12 8.28 -4.73
CA THR A 199 -9.33 9.01 -5.10
C THR A 199 -9.62 8.80 -6.58
N PHE A 200 -10.88 8.54 -6.91
CA PHE A 200 -11.34 8.27 -8.27
C PHE A 200 -12.14 9.45 -8.81
N GLY A 201 -11.97 9.73 -10.10
CA GLY A 201 -12.66 10.79 -10.82
C GLY A 201 -13.16 10.33 -12.18
N ASP A 202 -13.65 11.30 -12.95
CA ASP A 202 -14.24 11.02 -14.27
C ASP A 202 -13.20 10.54 -15.28
N ASN A 203 -13.67 9.82 -16.32
CA ASN A 203 -12.86 9.38 -17.46
C ASN A 203 -11.62 8.54 -17.04
N GLY A 204 -11.75 7.67 -16.04
CA GLY A 204 -10.62 6.87 -15.55
C GLY A 204 -9.53 7.68 -14.86
N SER A 205 -9.82 8.93 -14.47
CA SER A 205 -8.90 9.73 -13.66
C SER A 205 -8.83 9.18 -12.24
N TYR A 206 -7.65 9.23 -11.64
CA TYR A 206 -7.48 8.93 -10.22
C TYR A 206 -6.21 9.58 -9.68
N ALA A 207 -6.12 9.72 -8.37
CA ALA A 207 -4.89 10.04 -7.68
C ALA A 207 -4.68 9.03 -6.56
N SER A 208 -3.61 8.24 -6.64
CA SER A 208 -3.18 7.33 -5.58
C SER A 208 -1.97 7.89 -4.85
N THR A 209 -1.96 7.72 -3.54
CA THR A 209 -0.86 8.07 -2.66
C THR A 209 -0.49 6.85 -1.83
N VAL A 210 0.76 6.40 -1.95
CA VAL A 210 1.32 5.31 -1.17
C VAL A 210 2.35 5.86 -0.20
N GLU A 211 2.18 5.56 1.08
CA GLU A 211 3.14 5.81 2.15
C GLU A 211 3.83 4.47 2.49
N HIS A 212 5.13 4.43 2.22
CA HIS A 212 5.93 3.23 2.34
C HIS A 212 6.49 3.06 3.78
N PRO A 213 6.81 1.82 4.20
CA PRO A 213 7.33 1.54 5.55
C PRO A 213 8.67 2.19 5.87
N ASP A 214 9.46 2.56 4.85
CA ASP A 214 10.73 3.26 4.99
C ASP A 214 10.56 4.79 5.16
N GLY A 215 9.31 5.28 5.14
CA GLY A 215 8.96 6.69 5.20
C GLY A 215 9.05 7.42 3.86
N SER A 216 9.39 6.71 2.77
CA SER A 216 9.23 7.25 1.43
C SER A 216 7.75 7.29 1.03
N LYS A 217 7.47 8.05 -0.03
CA LYS A 217 6.11 8.29 -0.51
C LYS A 217 6.08 8.25 -2.02
N THR A 218 5.07 7.60 -2.58
CA THR A 218 4.78 7.64 -4.02
C THR A 218 3.40 8.25 -4.24
N VAL A 219 3.28 9.12 -5.22
CA VAL A 219 2.01 9.69 -5.66
C VAL A 219 1.88 9.46 -7.15
N GLU A 220 0.82 8.77 -7.56
CA GLU A 220 0.44 8.63 -8.96
C GLU A 220 -0.81 9.46 -9.20
N THR A 221 -0.81 10.26 -10.26
CA THR A 221 -1.98 11.06 -10.67
C THR A 221 -2.25 10.82 -12.14
N VAL A 222 -3.40 10.23 -12.45
CA VAL A 222 -3.92 10.03 -13.79
C VAL A 222 -5.05 11.01 -14.04
N THR A 223 -4.93 11.77 -15.12
CA THR A 223 -5.98 12.66 -15.63
C THR A 223 -6.41 12.16 -17.00
N GLY A 224 -7.61 11.60 -17.07
CA GLY A 224 -8.22 11.11 -18.31
C GLY A 224 -9.11 12.14 -18.99
N ASN A 225 -9.09 12.12 -20.31
CA ASN A 225 -9.92 12.94 -21.17
C ASN A 225 -11.10 12.12 -21.73
N PRO A 226 -12.23 12.77 -22.08
CA PRO A 226 -13.37 12.07 -22.67
C PRO A 226 -13.07 11.33 -23.99
N ASP A 227 -12.04 11.74 -24.72
CA ASP A 227 -11.61 11.10 -25.97
C ASP A 227 -10.75 9.84 -25.77
N GLY A 228 -10.52 9.45 -24.51
CA GLY A 228 -9.72 8.29 -24.13
C GLY A 228 -8.21 8.56 -24.09
N THR A 229 -7.77 9.79 -24.30
CA THR A 229 -6.39 10.21 -24.04
C THR A 229 -6.22 10.65 -22.58
N GLY A 230 -4.99 10.89 -22.14
CA GLY A 230 -4.76 11.47 -20.82
C GLY A 230 -3.30 11.67 -20.48
N THR A 231 -3.04 12.05 -19.23
CA THR A 231 -1.70 12.23 -18.68
C THR A 231 -1.57 11.47 -17.38
N LYS A 232 -0.38 10.95 -17.12
CA LYS A 232 -0.02 10.33 -15.83
C LYS A 232 1.22 11.02 -15.28
N THR A 233 1.22 11.29 -13.98
CA THR A 233 2.37 11.85 -13.28
C THR A 233 2.67 10.98 -12.08
N ASP A 234 3.88 10.43 -12.05
CA ASP A 234 4.38 9.64 -10.93
C ASP A 234 5.40 10.51 -10.18
N VAL A 235 5.21 10.66 -8.88
CA VAL A 235 6.07 11.43 -8.00
C VAL A 235 6.53 10.50 -6.88
N SER A 236 7.83 10.20 -6.84
CA SER A 236 8.43 9.45 -5.74
C SER A 236 9.28 10.37 -4.89
N THR A 237 8.97 10.46 -3.60
CA THR A 237 9.73 11.20 -2.60
C THR A 237 10.41 10.21 -1.67
N GLY A 238 11.74 10.17 -1.69
CA GLY A 238 12.53 9.32 -0.79
C GLY A 238 12.41 9.78 0.67
N ALA A 239 12.80 8.91 1.61
CA ALA A 239 12.83 9.23 3.04
C ALA A 239 13.74 10.45 3.38
N ASP A 240 14.68 10.79 2.49
CA ASP A 240 15.53 11.99 2.59
C ASP A 240 14.85 13.27 2.06
N GLY A 241 13.59 13.18 1.64
CA GLY A 241 12.81 14.28 1.09
C GLY A 241 13.13 14.63 -0.37
N LYS A 242 14.01 13.90 -1.04
CA LYS A 242 14.29 14.14 -2.47
C LYS A 242 13.19 13.54 -3.33
N THR A 243 12.77 14.31 -4.34
CA THR A 243 11.67 13.92 -5.22
C THR A 243 12.15 13.64 -6.64
N THR A 244 11.64 12.58 -7.23
CA THR A 244 11.72 12.27 -8.66
C THR A 244 10.31 12.37 -9.25
N THR A 245 10.18 12.98 -10.42
CA THR A 245 8.90 13.11 -11.12
C THR A 245 9.05 12.58 -12.53
N THR A 246 8.15 11.69 -12.92
CA THR A 246 8.06 11.11 -14.26
C THR A 246 6.69 11.41 -14.83
N THR A 247 6.63 11.91 -16.06
CA THR A 247 5.38 12.32 -16.70
C THR A 247 5.14 11.54 -17.97
N TYR A 248 3.90 11.09 -18.17
CA TYR A 248 3.50 10.27 -19.30
C TYR A 248 2.31 10.87 -20.03
N THR A 249 2.21 10.57 -21.32
CA THR A 249 0.99 10.73 -22.10
C THR A 249 0.39 9.37 -22.41
N GLY A 250 -0.94 9.29 -22.44
CA GLY A 250 -1.63 8.02 -22.55
C GLY A 250 -2.76 7.99 -23.56
N THR A 251 -3.10 6.78 -23.99
CA THR A 251 -4.27 6.47 -24.83
C THR A 251 -4.99 5.26 -24.25
N GLY A 252 -6.31 5.18 -24.47
CA GLY A 252 -7.15 4.17 -23.83
C GLY A 252 -7.32 4.37 -22.32
N VAL A 253 -7.14 5.60 -21.82
CA VAL A 253 -7.18 5.93 -20.37
C VAL A 253 -8.51 5.57 -19.72
N ASN A 254 -9.60 5.66 -20.48
CA ASN A 254 -10.95 5.35 -20.00
C ASN A 254 -11.26 3.84 -20.03
N GLY A 255 -10.30 3.02 -20.45
CA GLY A 255 -10.45 1.57 -20.58
C GLY A 255 -9.54 0.80 -19.61
N PRO A 256 -9.70 -0.53 -19.55
CA PRO A 256 -8.98 -1.36 -18.58
C PRO A 256 -7.48 -1.48 -18.85
N ASN A 257 -7.02 -1.08 -20.05
CA ASN A 257 -5.63 -1.26 -20.47
C ASN A 257 -5.09 0.03 -21.12
N PRO A 258 -4.86 1.09 -20.32
CA PRO A 258 -4.26 2.31 -20.82
C PRO A 258 -2.82 2.04 -21.29
N THR A 259 -2.44 2.65 -22.41
CA THR A 259 -1.05 2.65 -22.89
C THR A 259 -0.42 3.98 -22.54
N TRP A 260 0.71 3.95 -21.82
CA TRP A 260 1.46 5.13 -21.38
C TRP A 260 2.80 5.25 -22.11
N THR A 261 3.14 6.46 -22.54
CA THR A 261 4.42 6.82 -23.13
C THR A 261 5.11 7.84 -22.25
N ASP A 262 6.33 7.54 -21.81
CA ASP A 262 7.15 8.47 -21.02
C ASP A 262 7.48 9.71 -21.86
N THR A 263 7.23 10.88 -21.26
CA THR A 263 7.45 12.21 -21.86
C THR A 263 8.34 13.08 -21.00
N THR A 264 8.95 12.49 -19.96
CA THR A 264 9.86 13.20 -19.06
C THR A 264 11.00 13.79 -19.88
N PRO A 265 11.29 15.10 -19.74
CA PRO A 265 12.41 15.71 -20.43
C PRO A 265 13.71 15.04 -19.98
N HIS A 266 14.28 14.19 -20.83
CA HIS A 266 15.67 13.79 -20.66
C HIS A 266 16.53 15.01 -20.98
N HIS A 267 17.03 15.67 -19.94
CA HIS A 267 18.12 16.61 -20.13
C HIS A 267 19.34 15.81 -20.58
N ASP A 268 19.54 15.74 -21.89
CA ASP A 268 20.83 15.37 -22.48
C ASP A 268 21.83 16.40 -21.96
N ASN A 269 22.60 16.03 -20.95
CA ASN A 269 23.69 16.86 -20.45
C ASN A 269 24.81 16.81 -21.51
N PRO A 270 25.12 17.90 -22.25
CA PRO A 270 26.13 17.86 -23.30
C PRO A 270 27.51 18.12 -22.69
N ASP A 271 27.88 17.37 -21.66
CA ASP A 271 29.22 17.40 -21.07
C ASP A 271 29.49 16.07 -20.36
N HIS A 272 30.00 15.10 -21.12
CA HIS A 272 31.22 14.34 -20.80
C HIS A 272 31.40 13.22 -21.83
N GLY A 273 32.46 13.35 -22.64
CA GLY A 273 32.84 12.34 -23.61
C GLY A 273 33.30 11.04 -22.94
N GLY A 274 32.91 9.93 -23.56
CA GLY A 274 33.67 8.68 -23.62
C GLY A 274 33.70 7.82 -22.35
N GLY A 275 32.84 6.81 -22.31
CA GLY A 275 32.99 5.68 -21.38
C GLY A 275 31.76 4.79 -21.39
N GLY A 276 31.73 3.79 -22.28
CA GLY A 276 30.61 2.86 -22.39
C GLY A 276 30.53 1.85 -21.24
N GLY A 277 29.33 1.27 -21.11
CA GLY A 277 29.10 -0.02 -20.47
C GLY A 277 28.19 0.02 -19.25
N GLY A 278 27.02 -0.61 -19.37
CA GLY A 278 26.23 -1.03 -18.22
C GLY A 278 24.74 -0.81 -18.38
N GLY A 279 24.06 -1.67 -19.15
CA GLY A 279 22.62 -1.79 -19.08
C GLY A 279 22.20 -2.25 -17.69
N GLY A 280 21.30 -1.49 -17.07
CA GLY A 280 20.62 -1.86 -15.83
C GLY A 280 19.17 -1.45 -15.96
N GLY A 281 18.33 -2.40 -16.40
CA GLY A 281 16.89 -2.27 -16.30
C GLY A 281 16.51 -2.28 -14.82
N GLY A 282 16.13 -1.12 -14.29
CA GLY A 282 15.47 -0.98 -13.00
C GLY A 282 13.96 -1.09 -13.23
N GLY A 283 13.35 -2.07 -12.56
CA GLY A 283 11.97 -2.49 -12.80
C GLY A 283 10.96 -1.37 -12.60
N GLY A 284 10.27 -1.02 -13.68
CA GLY A 284 8.92 -0.51 -13.56
C GLY A 284 8.06 -1.61 -12.96
N GLY A 285 7.58 -1.39 -11.74
CA GLY A 285 6.49 -2.16 -11.18
C GLY A 285 5.32 -2.05 -12.15
N SER A 286 5.07 -3.12 -12.89
CA SER A 286 3.85 -3.24 -13.66
C SER A 286 2.70 -3.34 -12.66
N HIS A 287 1.97 -2.26 -12.45
CA HIS A 287 0.56 -2.38 -12.09
C HIS A 287 -0.12 -3.06 -13.27
N ARG A 288 -0.24 -4.39 -13.17
CA ARG A 288 -1.17 -5.20 -13.95
C ARG A 288 -2.38 -5.44 -13.08
N ASP A 289 -3.49 -4.88 -13.56
CA ASP A 289 -4.87 -5.38 -13.52
C ASP A 289 -5.41 -5.89 -12.18
N TYR A 290 -6.43 -5.21 -11.64
CA TYR A 290 -7.83 -5.55 -11.91
C TYR A 290 -8.73 -4.30 -11.88
#